data_AF-A0A537MV58-F1
#
_entry.id   AF-A0A537MV58-F1
#
_cell.length_a   1.000
_cell.length_b   1.000
_cell.length_c   1.000
_cell.angle_alpha   90.00
_cell.angle_beta   90.00
_cell.angle_gamma   90.00
#
_symmetry.space_group_name_H-M   'P 1'
#
loop_
_entity.id
_entity.type
_entity.pdbx_description
1 polymer ?
#
loop_
_entity_poly.entity_id
_entity_poly.type
_entity_poly.pdbx_seq_one_letter_code
_entity_poly.pdbx_strand_id
1 'polypeptide(L)'
;NLSREILRLRSDIGATIHVHDDATIALLGSGAPHDFKVLSLDPPFVLGKPVHYVPAHVDVEADVSSVGDFIHDTNLVVLVGHGLTALGRNVSEAYHRLNTFTAEVRRCLLAEQVAALKGTTPTYRARHEIEAMYRFAERIIYPTRPDHVMHGEAAE
;
A
#
# COMPACT_ATOMS: atom_id res chain seq x y z
N ASN A 1 8.53 -9.27 15.67
CA ASN A 1 8.37 -10.67 15.20
C ASN A 1 7.66 -10.77 13.86
N LEU A 2 6.85 -9.76 13.51
CA LEU A 2 6.04 -9.72 12.31
C LEU A 2 6.87 -9.92 11.02
N SER A 3 7.94 -9.15 10.79
CA SER A 3 8.75 -9.27 9.57
C SER A 3 9.29 -10.68 9.31
N ARG A 4 9.76 -11.36 10.37
CA ARG A 4 10.26 -12.74 10.26
C ARG A 4 9.15 -13.69 9.82
N GLU A 5 7.96 -13.55 10.40
CA GLU A 5 6.83 -14.40 10.07
C GLU A 5 6.33 -14.16 8.64
N ILE A 6 6.28 -12.90 8.21
CA ILE A 6 5.97 -12.52 6.83
C ILE A 6 6.94 -13.22 5.86
N LEU A 7 8.24 -13.10 6.09
CA LEU A 7 9.26 -13.73 5.22
C LEU A 7 9.19 -15.26 5.24
N ARG A 8 8.74 -15.86 6.36
CA ARG A 8 8.51 -17.31 6.45
C ARG A 8 7.29 -17.76 5.63
N LEU A 9 6.21 -16.99 5.64
CA LEU A 9 4.94 -17.33 5.00
C LEU A 9 4.87 -16.94 3.51
N ARG A 10 5.60 -15.90 3.10
CA ARG A 10 5.58 -15.36 1.73
C ARG A 10 6.93 -15.55 1.05
N SER A 11 7.11 -16.71 0.41
CA SER A 11 8.35 -17.03 -0.33
C SER A 11 8.63 -16.09 -1.52
N ASP A 12 7.63 -15.36 -2.00
CA ASP A 12 7.75 -14.34 -3.05
C ASP A 12 8.28 -12.99 -2.52
N ILE A 13 8.35 -12.81 -1.20
CA ILE A 13 8.80 -11.57 -0.56
C ILE A 13 10.22 -11.75 -0.02
N GLY A 14 11.13 -10.86 -0.45
CA GLY A 14 12.53 -10.86 -0.04
C GLY A 14 12.88 -9.74 0.93
N ALA A 15 11.98 -8.77 1.14
CA ALA A 15 12.21 -7.65 2.05
C ALA A 15 10.91 -7.13 2.66
N THR A 16 11.01 -6.62 3.89
CA THR A 16 9.96 -5.84 4.55
C THR A 16 10.55 -4.54 5.08
N ILE A 17 9.80 -3.45 5.04
CA ILE A 17 10.16 -2.19 5.70
C ILE A 17 9.02 -1.80 6.63
N HIS A 18 9.34 -1.65 7.92
CA HIS A 18 8.40 -1.19 8.94
C HIS A 18 8.75 0.24 9.37
N VAL A 19 7.75 1.11 9.45
CA VAL A 19 7.90 2.50 9.92
C VAL A 19 6.68 2.97 10.69
N HIS A 20 6.88 4.04 11.47
CA HIS A 20 5.81 4.79 12.14
C HIS A 20 5.62 6.12 11.40
N ASP A 21 4.87 6.11 10.30
CA ASP A 21 4.60 7.34 9.54
C ASP A 21 3.57 8.22 10.27
N ASP A 22 3.97 9.44 10.62
CA ASP A 22 3.16 10.38 11.40
C ASP A 22 1.80 10.67 10.76
N ALA A 23 1.76 10.87 9.43
CA ALA A 23 0.51 11.21 8.72
C ALA A 23 -0.47 10.03 8.74
N THR A 24 0.02 8.80 8.57
CA THR A 24 -0.77 7.58 8.66
C THR A 24 -1.31 7.39 10.07
N ILE A 25 -0.47 7.53 11.10
CA ILE A 25 -0.89 7.38 12.50
C ILE A 25 -1.92 8.45 12.86
N ALA A 26 -1.69 9.71 12.47
CA ALA A 26 -2.62 10.81 12.70
C ALA A 26 -3.98 10.58 12.02
N LEU A 27 -3.99 10.12 10.75
CA LEU A 27 -5.23 9.77 10.04
C LEU A 27 -6.02 8.69 10.80
N LEU A 28 -5.36 7.61 11.22
CA LEU A 28 -6.04 6.49 11.88
C LEU A 28 -6.47 6.81 13.33
N GLY A 29 -5.74 7.72 13.99
CA GLY A 29 -6.08 8.25 15.31
C GLY A 29 -7.17 9.33 15.28
N SER A 30 -7.56 9.84 14.10
CA SER A 30 -8.54 10.92 13.98
C SER A 30 -10.00 10.49 14.23
N GLY A 31 -10.26 9.18 14.34
CA GLY A 31 -11.62 8.63 14.38
C GLY A 31 -12.30 8.55 13.01
N ALA A 32 -11.61 8.97 11.94
CA ALA A 32 -12.05 8.71 10.57
C ALA A 32 -12.12 7.19 10.30
N PRO A 33 -13.02 6.74 9.41
CA PRO A 33 -13.06 5.35 8.97
C PRO A 33 -11.67 4.88 8.51
N HIS A 34 -11.31 3.65 8.88
CA HIS A 34 -10.06 3.02 8.46
C HIS A 34 -10.22 2.49 7.04
N ASP A 35 -10.26 3.38 6.06
CA ASP A 35 -10.26 3.02 4.65
C ASP A 35 -9.13 3.70 3.88
N PHE A 36 -8.50 2.91 3.01
CA PHE A 36 -7.49 3.45 2.10
C PHE A 36 -8.20 4.15 0.94
N LYS A 37 -8.39 5.46 1.07
CA LYS A 37 -8.86 6.30 -0.03
C LYS A 37 -7.78 6.48 -1.09
N VAL A 38 -8.19 6.52 -2.36
CA VAL A 38 -7.27 6.68 -3.50
C VAL A 38 -7.73 7.85 -4.35
N LEU A 39 -6.86 8.86 -4.47
CA LEU A 39 -6.97 10.00 -5.37
C LEU A 39 -6.16 9.76 -6.66
N SER A 40 -4.95 9.19 -6.53
CA SER A 40 -4.01 9.06 -7.65
C SER A 40 -4.08 7.68 -8.33
N LEU A 41 -3.36 7.52 -9.44
CA LEU A 41 -3.29 6.24 -10.17
C LEU A 41 -2.30 5.25 -9.53
N ASP A 42 -1.23 5.76 -8.91
CA ASP A 42 -0.10 4.91 -8.54
C ASP A 42 -0.39 3.88 -7.45
N PRO A 43 -1.13 4.19 -6.36
CA PRO A 43 -1.21 3.27 -5.22
C PRO A 43 -1.74 1.89 -5.55
N PRO A 44 -2.85 1.72 -6.30
CA PRO A 44 -3.30 0.38 -6.65
C PRO A 44 -2.29 -0.39 -7.50
N PHE A 45 -1.59 0.28 -8.42
CA PHE A 45 -0.60 -0.37 -9.28
C PHE A 45 0.71 -0.71 -8.55
N VAL A 46 1.18 0.16 -7.66
CA VAL A 46 2.43 -0.05 -6.92
C VAL A 46 2.23 -1.01 -5.75
N LEU A 47 1.12 -0.91 -5.01
CA LEU A 47 0.83 -1.85 -3.94
C LEU A 47 0.53 -3.25 -4.49
N GLY A 48 -0.15 -3.32 -5.65
CA GLY A 48 -0.49 -4.57 -6.33
C GLY A 48 -1.52 -5.45 -5.61
N LYS A 49 -1.82 -5.14 -4.35
CA LYS A 49 -2.85 -5.78 -3.52
C LYS A 49 -3.51 -4.75 -2.60
N PRO A 50 -4.72 -5.00 -2.09
CA PRO A 50 -5.35 -4.19 -1.07
C PRO A 50 -4.47 -4.00 0.18
N VAL A 51 -4.59 -2.85 0.82
CA VAL A 51 -4.01 -2.61 2.16
C VAL A 51 -4.79 -3.43 3.18
N HIS A 52 -4.07 -4.09 4.08
CA HIS A 52 -4.69 -4.81 5.19
C HIS A 52 -4.54 -4.02 6.48
N TYR A 53 -5.65 -3.76 7.17
CA TYR A 53 -5.68 -3.05 8.45
C TYR A 53 -5.84 -4.04 9.59
N VAL A 54 -4.84 -4.14 10.45
CA VAL A 54 -4.89 -4.91 11.69
C VAL A 54 -5.49 -4.02 12.78
N PRO A 55 -6.58 -4.45 13.44
CA PRO A 55 -7.20 -3.68 14.52
C PRO A 55 -6.22 -3.40 15.68
N ALA A 56 -6.35 -2.23 16.32
CA ALA A 56 -5.44 -1.78 17.37
C ALA A 56 -5.34 -2.73 18.60
N HIS A 57 -6.35 -3.57 18.84
CA HIS A 57 -6.35 -4.53 19.94
C HIS A 57 -5.60 -5.84 19.61
N VAL A 58 -5.16 -6.03 18.37
CA VAL A 58 -4.40 -7.20 17.94
C VAL A 58 -2.92 -6.85 17.86
N ASP A 59 -2.13 -7.41 18.78
CA ASP A 59 -0.68 -7.21 18.80
C ASP A 59 0.04 -8.31 18.02
N VAL A 60 0.17 -8.11 16.71
CA VAL A 60 0.90 -9.03 15.83
C VAL A 60 2.42 -8.96 15.99
N GLU A 61 2.95 -8.03 16.78
CA GLU A 61 4.37 -8.02 17.12
C GLU A 61 4.68 -8.95 18.30
N ALA A 62 3.73 -9.10 19.22
CA ALA A 62 3.77 -10.04 20.33
C ALA A 62 3.31 -11.46 19.91
N ASP A 63 2.21 -11.57 19.15
CA ASP A 63 1.65 -12.85 18.69
C ASP A 63 1.38 -12.85 17.18
N VAL A 64 2.20 -13.60 16.45
CA VAL A 64 2.13 -13.69 14.99
C VAL A 64 1.17 -14.77 14.48
N SER A 65 0.44 -15.46 15.35
CA SER A 65 -0.41 -16.61 15.00
C SER A 65 -1.46 -16.31 13.92
N SER A 66 -2.00 -15.09 13.90
CA SER A 66 -3.01 -14.63 12.93
C SER A 66 -2.45 -14.09 11.62
N VAL A 67 -1.12 -13.93 11.49
CA VAL A 67 -0.50 -13.36 10.29
C VAL A 67 -0.82 -14.20 9.05
N GLY A 68 -0.89 -15.52 9.21
CA GLY A 68 -1.25 -16.46 8.13
C GLY A 68 -2.63 -16.21 7.51
N ASP A 69 -3.56 -15.62 8.26
CA ASP A 69 -4.95 -15.44 7.83
C ASP A 69 -5.10 -14.36 6.75
N PHE A 70 -4.14 -13.44 6.66
CA PHE A 70 -4.26 -12.27 5.76
C PHE A 70 -3.03 -11.98 4.92
N ILE A 71 -1.84 -12.49 5.29
CA ILE A 71 -0.60 -11.99 4.68
C ILE A 71 -0.47 -12.33 3.19
N HIS A 72 -1.22 -13.32 2.68
CA HIS A 72 -1.25 -13.64 1.26
C HIS A 72 -2.05 -12.65 0.41
N ASP A 73 -2.94 -11.87 1.03
CA ASP A 73 -3.87 -10.98 0.34
C ASP A 73 -3.42 -9.51 0.32
N THR A 74 -2.24 -9.22 0.87
CA THR A 74 -1.70 -7.86 0.96
C THR A 74 -0.19 -7.80 0.67
N ASN A 75 0.27 -6.61 0.26
CA ASN A 75 1.68 -6.23 0.26
C ASN A 75 1.97 -5.02 1.17
N LEU A 76 0.97 -4.58 1.94
CA LEU A 76 1.07 -3.50 2.90
C LEU A 76 0.13 -3.76 4.08
N VAL A 77 0.73 -3.92 5.26
CA VAL A 77 0.01 -4.10 6.52
C VAL A 77 0.05 -2.80 7.29
N VAL A 78 -1.10 -2.34 7.76
CA VAL A 78 -1.24 -1.17 8.63
C VAL A 78 -1.70 -1.68 9.99
N LEU A 79 -0.90 -1.43 11.02
CA LEU A 79 -1.23 -1.68 12.42
C LEU A 79 -1.87 -0.40 12.96
N VAL A 80 -3.19 -0.41 13.15
CA VAL A 80 -3.95 0.78 13.54
C VAL A 80 -3.42 1.32 14.88
N GLY A 81 -3.00 2.59 14.87
CA GLY A 81 -2.42 3.26 16.05
C GLY A 81 -0.96 2.93 16.35
N HIS A 82 -0.28 2.20 15.46
CA HIS A 82 1.11 1.77 15.66
C HIS A 82 2.00 2.17 14.47
N GLY A 83 1.75 1.61 13.29
CA GLY A 83 2.66 1.79 12.16
C GLY A 83 2.25 0.98 10.94
N LEU A 84 3.16 0.85 9.98
CA LEU A 84 2.92 0.10 8.76
C LEU A 84 4.14 -0.69 8.32
N THR A 85 3.88 -1.84 7.70
CA THR A 85 4.89 -2.74 7.15
C THR A 85 4.62 -2.96 5.67
N ALA A 86 5.53 -2.47 4.82
CA ALA A 86 5.52 -2.71 3.38
C ALA A 86 6.34 -3.96 3.03
N LEU A 87 5.83 -4.76 2.10
CA LEU A 87 6.45 -6.00 1.64
C LEU A 87 6.94 -5.82 0.20
N GLY A 88 8.07 -6.41 -0.16
CA GLY A 88 8.58 -6.38 -1.54
C GLY A 88 9.43 -7.59 -1.89
N ARG A 89 9.52 -7.93 -3.18
CA ARG A 89 10.50 -8.91 -3.69
C ARG A 89 11.95 -8.53 -3.33
N ASN A 90 12.20 -7.24 -3.17
CA ASN A 90 13.46 -6.67 -2.70
C ASN A 90 13.20 -5.35 -1.94
N VAL A 91 14.26 -4.76 -1.39
CA VAL A 91 14.19 -3.51 -0.61
C VAL A 91 13.64 -2.34 -1.43
N SER A 92 14.02 -2.24 -2.70
CA SER A 92 13.55 -1.15 -3.59
C SER A 92 12.03 -1.20 -3.78
N GLU A 93 11.49 -2.40 -4.00
CA GLU A 93 10.05 -2.60 -4.13
C GLU A 93 9.28 -2.33 -2.83
N ALA A 94 9.79 -2.80 -1.68
CA ALA A 94 9.20 -2.51 -0.39
C ALA A 94 9.20 -1.00 -0.09
N TYR A 95 10.29 -0.31 -0.42
CA TYR A 95 10.42 1.14 -0.27
C TYR A 95 9.50 1.92 -1.21
N HIS A 96 9.36 1.47 -2.47
CA HIS A 96 8.44 2.07 -3.44
C HIS A 96 6.99 1.97 -2.93
N ARG A 97 6.57 0.79 -2.47
CA ARG A 97 5.23 0.60 -1.87
C ARG A 97 5.00 1.48 -0.65
N LEU A 98 5.98 1.55 0.25
CA LEU A 98 5.92 2.40 1.43
C LEU A 98 5.74 3.88 1.06
N ASN A 99 6.57 4.40 0.16
CA ASN A 99 6.50 5.80 -0.26
C ASN A 99 5.20 6.12 -0.97
N THR A 100 4.73 5.24 -1.86
CA THR A 100 3.47 5.46 -2.57
C THR A 100 2.29 5.50 -1.61
N PHE A 101 2.23 4.59 -0.62
CA PHE A 101 1.17 4.62 0.39
C PHE A 101 1.22 5.90 1.25
N THR A 102 2.36 6.22 1.84
CA THR A 102 2.48 7.39 2.72
C THR A 102 2.26 8.71 1.98
N ALA A 103 2.69 8.80 0.71
CA ALA A 103 2.37 9.93 -0.15
C ALA A 103 0.86 10.04 -0.41
N GLU A 104 0.17 8.92 -0.63
CA GLU A 104 -1.27 8.92 -0.85
C GLU A 104 -2.05 9.36 0.38
N VAL A 105 -1.65 8.89 1.57
CA VAL A 105 -2.24 9.33 2.84
C VAL A 105 -2.11 10.85 2.99
N ARG A 106 -0.92 11.41 2.75
CA ARG A 106 -0.70 12.87 2.82
C ARG A 106 -1.52 13.62 1.77
N ARG A 107 -1.64 13.10 0.55
CA ARG A 107 -2.50 13.67 -0.50
C ARG A 107 -3.97 13.65 -0.09
N CYS A 108 -4.45 12.58 0.51
CA CYS A 108 -5.83 12.47 0.99
C CYS A 108 -6.10 13.49 2.10
N LEU A 109 -5.22 13.59 3.11
CA LEU A 109 -5.33 14.58 4.18
C LEU A 109 -5.37 16.01 3.63
N LEU A 110 -4.46 16.34 2.69
CA LEU A 110 -4.43 17.66 2.07
C LEU A 110 -5.69 17.93 1.23
N ALA A 111 -6.17 16.95 0.47
CA ALA A 111 -7.38 17.10 -0.34
C ALA A 111 -8.61 17.34 0.54
N GLU A 112 -8.76 16.62 1.66
CA GLU A 112 -9.83 16.84 2.64
C GLU A 112 -9.76 18.24 3.24
N GLN A 113 -8.57 18.71 3.64
CA GLN A 113 -8.37 20.06 4.16
C GLN A 113 -8.75 21.14 3.13
N VAL A 114 -8.29 20.99 1.88
CA VAL A 114 -8.62 21.94 0.80
C VAL A 114 -10.11 21.92 0.49
N ALA A 115 -10.73 20.74 0.42
CA ALA A 115 -12.16 20.59 0.15
C ALA A 115 -13.00 21.24 1.25
N ALA A 116 -12.66 21.01 2.52
CA ALA A 116 -13.32 21.64 3.66
C ALA A 116 -13.23 23.17 3.60
N LEU A 117 -12.05 23.74 3.31
CA LEU A 117 -11.86 25.20 3.16
C LEU A 117 -12.65 25.80 1.98
N LYS A 118 -12.98 25.00 0.97
CA LYS A 118 -13.71 25.43 -0.23
C LYS A 118 -15.20 25.08 -0.18
N GLY A 119 -15.67 24.37 0.84
CA GLY A 119 -17.04 23.86 0.91
C GLY A 119 -17.33 22.81 -0.17
N THR A 120 -16.33 22.03 -0.57
CA THR A 120 -16.44 20.94 -1.54
C THR A 120 -16.10 19.60 -0.88
N THR A 121 -16.06 18.52 -1.67
CA THR A 121 -15.64 17.18 -1.22
C THR A 121 -14.54 16.64 -2.14
N PRO A 122 -13.56 15.86 -1.63
CA PRO A 122 -12.57 15.23 -2.50
C PRO A 122 -13.22 14.22 -3.44
N THR A 123 -12.69 14.11 -4.66
CA THR A 123 -13.11 13.10 -5.64
C THR A 123 -12.15 11.91 -5.58
N TYR A 124 -12.57 10.86 -4.87
CA TYR A 124 -11.84 9.60 -4.81
C TYR A 124 -12.18 8.67 -5.97
N ARG A 125 -11.26 7.77 -6.31
CA ARG A 125 -11.48 6.69 -7.26
C ARG A 125 -12.57 5.73 -6.77
N ALA A 126 -13.35 5.23 -7.70
CA ALA A 126 -14.37 4.24 -7.39
C ALA A 126 -13.72 2.88 -7.10
N ARG A 127 -14.36 2.08 -6.24
CA ARG A 127 -13.84 0.78 -5.80
C ARG A 127 -13.54 -0.17 -6.98
N HIS A 128 -14.43 -0.22 -7.97
CA HIS A 128 -14.27 -1.08 -9.14
C HIS A 128 -13.07 -0.67 -10.02
N GLU A 129 -12.71 0.62 -10.05
CA GLU A 129 -11.51 1.09 -10.76
C GLU A 129 -10.26 0.59 -10.05
N ILE A 130 -10.20 0.75 -8.72
CA ILE A 130 -9.09 0.29 -7.88
C ILE A 130 -8.89 -1.22 -8.02
N GLU A 131 -9.97 -2.00 -7.98
CA GLU A 131 -9.94 -3.45 -8.16
C GLU A 131 -9.45 -3.85 -9.56
N ALA A 132 -9.86 -3.12 -10.60
CA ALA A 132 -9.34 -3.33 -11.94
C ALA A 132 -7.84 -3.05 -12.03
N MET A 133 -7.35 -1.99 -11.36
CA MET A 133 -5.95 -1.62 -11.36
C MET A 133 -5.07 -2.66 -10.66
N TYR A 134 -5.52 -3.24 -9.54
CA TYR A 134 -4.81 -4.34 -8.89
C TYR A 134 -4.55 -5.53 -9.85
N ARG A 135 -5.52 -5.87 -10.71
CA ARG A 135 -5.36 -6.97 -11.69
C ARG A 135 -4.25 -6.74 -12.71
N PHE A 136 -3.89 -5.48 -12.99
CA PHE A 136 -2.88 -5.13 -13.99
C PHE A 136 -1.56 -4.62 -13.38
N ALA A 137 -1.49 -4.48 -12.05
CA ALA A 137 -0.36 -3.94 -11.31
C ALA A 137 1.00 -4.55 -11.70
N GLU A 138 1.11 -5.88 -11.63
CA GLU A 138 2.36 -6.59 -11.94
C GLU A 138 2.84 -6.36 -13.38
N ARG A 139 1.91 -6.20 -14.33
CA ARG A 139 2.25 -5.99 -15.74
C ARG A 139 2.76 -4.58 -16.03
N ILE A 140 2.34 -3.61 -15.23
CA ILE A 140 2.59 -2.18 -15.49
C ILE A 140 3.81 -1.69 -14.71
N ILE A 141 3.86 -1.96 -13.40
CA ILE A 141 4.89 -1.38 -12.51
C ILE A 141 6.08 -2.32 -12.33
N TYR A 142 5.85 -3.63 -12.41
CA TYR A 142 6.80 -4.66 -11.99
C TYR A 142 7.01 -5.80 -13.02
N PRO A 143 7.13 -5.50 -14.32
CA PRO A 143 7.16 -6.54 -15.34
C PRO A 143 8.38 -7.45 -15.20
N THR A 144 8.17 -8.76 -15.39
CA THR A 144 9.23 -9.81 -15.34
C THR A 144 10.32 -9.64 -16.41
N ARG A 145 10.03 -8.88 -17.47
CA ARG A 145 11.01 -8.40 -18.44
C ARG A 145 10.63 -6.98 -18.88
N PRO A 146 11.57 -6.03 -18.95
CA PRO A 146 11.35 -4.76 -19.65
C PRO A 146 11.40 -5.01 -21.16
N ASP A 147 10.49 -5.82 -21.70
CA ASP A 147 10.47 -6.12 -23.12
C ASP A 147 9.93 -4.90 -23.89
N HIS A 148 10.83 -4.27 -24.67
CA HIS A 148 10.53 -3.36 -25.79
C HIS A 148 9.86 -2.00 -25.51
N VAL A 149 10.03 -1.39 -24.33
CA VAL A 149 9.45 -0.06 -24.10
C VAL A 149 10.21 1.07 -24.82
N MET A 150 11.47 0.85 -25.26
CA MET A 150 12.30 1.91 -25.88
C MET A 150 13.00 1.53 -27.19
N HIS A 151 12.76 0.35 -27.75
CA HIS A 151 13.32 -0.03 -29.06
C HIS A 151 12.20 -0.42 -30.01
N GLY A 152 11.56 0.61 -30.57
CA GLY A 152 11.01 0.49 -31.90
C GLY A 152 12.19 0.39 -32.87
N GLU A 153 12.44 -0.81 -33.36
CA GLU A 153 13.16 -0.99 -34.62
C GLU A 153 12.35 -0.24 -35.68
N ALA A 154 12.82 0.94 -36.05
CA ALA A 154 12.50 1.51 -37.34
C ALA A 154 13.11 0.56 -38.37
N ALA A 155 12.25 -0.24 -39.00
CA ALA A 155 12.60 -1.02 -40.16
C ALA A 155 13.00 -0.06 -41.30
N GLU A 156 14.28 -0.10 -41.68
CA GLU A 156 14.78 0.05 -43.04
C GLU A 156 15.92 -0.95 -43.28
#